data_AF-A0A7K2NDD1-F1
#
_entry.id   AF-A0A7K2NDD1-F1
#
_cell.length_a   1.000
_cell.length_b   1.000
_cell.length_c   1.000
_cell.angle_alpha   90.00
_cell.angle_beta   90.00
_cell.angle_gamma   90.00
#
_symmetry.space_group_name_H-M   'P 1'
#
loop_
_entity.id
_entity.type
_entity.pdbx_description
1 polymer ?
#
loop_
_entity_poly.entity_id
_entity_poly.type
_entity_poly.pdbx_seq_one_letter_code
_entity_poly.pdbx_strand_id
1 'polypeptide(L)'
;MAAEGHACEICGRPAPEVDGWAARIPGYRLVRAPWRSGDRWFVDGPLHFSCLRELPDPGEFSREFTAMATGSHEPFEVEIGGAREVLARNGLDYRTEIFSGELCRIFRHGTMNRWLVVEHSGPWYGLDQSQLKEIAAGRPVRSAGGETVFVMPEDPGDDIYHWGLGDLLGHLGVLDRYPALIDQPDLAYEFFEYYPPKRVLAYFLVNTVPLPEEAVAFLRDYAARYEPVRYPEDH
;
A
#
# COMPACT_ATOMS: atom_id res chain seq x y z
N MET A 1 19.44 5.12 -14.17
CA MET A 1 19.51 4.85 -12.72
C MET A 1 18.27 5.47 -12.13
N ALA A 2 17.36 4.70 -11.54
CA ALA A 2 16.18 5.26 -10.90
C ALA A 2 16.60 6.26 -9.81
N ALA A 3 15.88 7.37 -9.66
CA ALA A 3 16.10 8.28 -8.54
C ALA A 3 16.00 7.46 -7.24
N GLU A 4 17.09 7.42 -6.47
CA GLU A 4 17.20 6.67 -5.22
C GLU A 4 16.04 7.11 -4.29
N GLY A 5 15.00 6.27 -4.18
CA GLY A 5 13.79 6.60 -3.40
C GLY A 5 12.46 6.23 -4.05
N HIS A 6 12.42 6.01 -5.38
CA HIS A 6 11.17 5.74 -6.12
C HIS A 6 11.14 4.37 -6.83
N ALA A 7 12.17 3.55 -6.63
CA ALA A 7 12.22 2.18 -7.11
C ALA A 7 11.67 1.20 -6.07
N CYS A 8 11.03 0.13 -6.53
CA CYS A 8 10.60 -0.98 -5.70
C CYS A 8 11.80 -1.61 -4.98
N GLU A 9 11.68 -1.77 -3.67
CA GLU A 9 12.71 -2.32 -2.78
C GLU A 9 13.04 -3.81 -3.04
N ILE A 10 12.25 -4.49 -3.90
CA ILE A 10 12.43 -5.90 -4.30
C ILE A 10 13.02 -6.00 -5.71
N CYS A 11 12.38 -5.41 -6.73
CA CYS A 11 12.80 -5.59 -8.13
C CYS A 11 13.65 -4.45 -8.69
N GLY A 12 13.87 -3.37 -7.95
CA GLY A 12 14.68 -2.22 -8.37
C GLY A 12 14.09 -1.38 -9.50
N ARG A 13 12.87 -1.69 -9.97
CA ARG A 13 12.17 -0.95 -11.02
C ARG A 13 11.29 0.17 -10.44
N PRO A 14 11.03 1.26 -11.19
CA PRO A 14 10.14 2.35 -10.76
C PRO A 14 8.82 1.84 -10.20
N ALA A 15 8.33 2.40 -9.09
CA ALA A 15 7.10 1.94 -8.43
C ALA A 15 6.23 3.15 -8.05
N PRO A 16 5.55 3.78 -9.02
CA PRO A 16 4.53 4.79 -8.71
C PRO A 16 3.47 4.19 -7.79
N GLU A 17 3.13 4.93 -6.73
CA GLU A 17 2.12 4.47 -5.76
C GLU A 17 0.75 4.44 -6.42
N VAL A 18 0.08 3.29 -6.28
CA VAL A 18 -1.28 3.07 -6.79
C VAL A 18 -2.00 2.22 -5.76
N ASP A 19 -3.07 2.76 -5.19
CA ASP A 19 -3.85 2.09 -4.15
C ASP A 19 -4.30 0.69 -4.57
N GLY A 20 -3.72 -0.33 -3.93
CA GLY A 20 -3.98 -1.74 -4.20
C GLY A 20 -2.99 -2.45 -5.13
N TRP A 21 -2.00 -1.74 -5.68
CA TRP A 21 -0.96 -2.29 -6.56
C TRP A 21 0.46 -1.97 -6.12
N ALA A 22 0.70 -0.78 -5.57
CA ALA A 22 2.00 -0.38 -5.06
C ALA A 22 1.86 0.66 -3.94
N ALA A 23 2.69 0.55 -2.92
CA ALA A 23 2.69 1.49 -1.79
C ALA A 23 4.09 1.64 -1.19
N ARG A 24 4.34 2.77 -0.51
CA ARG A 24 5.59 3.02 0.20
C ARG A 24 5.50 2.65 1.68
N ILE A 25 6.55 1.98 2.18
CA ILE A 25 6.80 1.85 3.62
C ILE A 25 7.94 2.80 4.00
N PRO A 26 7.68 3.83 4.84
CA PRO A 26 8.75 4.67 5.37
C PRO A 26 9.67 3.89 6.32
N GLY A 27 10.99 4.08 6.21
CA GLY A 27 11.99 3.34 7.00
C GLY A 27 11.79 3.39 8.53
N TYR A 28 11.24 4.49 9.06
CA TYR A 28 10.93 4.62 10.49
C TYR A 28 9.82 3.66 10.98
N ARG A 29 9.15 2.93 10.09
CA ARG A 29 8.20 1.87 10.44
C ARG A 29 8.86 0.55 10.83
N LEU A 30 10.16 0.39 10.55
CA LEU A 30 10.98 -0.75 10.99
C LEU A 30 10.37 -2.13 10.65
N VAL A 31 9.82 -2.25 9.43
CA VAL A 31 9.39 -3.54 8.86
C VAL A 31 10.62 -4.27 8.32
N ARG A 32 10.89 -5.49 8.79
CA ARG A 32 12.07 -6.24 8.31
C ARG A 32 11.94 -6.58 6.82
N ALA A 33 13.08 -6.61 6.12
CA ALA A 33 13.16 -6.96 4.70
C ALA A 33 13.78 -8.37 4.54
N PRO A 34 13.01 -9.47 4.73
CA PRO A 34 13.56 -10.82 4.82
C PRO A 34 14.26 -11.32 3.53
N TRP A 35 13.97 -10.71 2.39
CA TRP A 35 14.61 -11.02 1.10
C TRP A 35 15.99 -10.38 0.92
N ARG A 36 16.41 -9.48 1.81
CA ARG A 36 17.70 -8.79 1.71
C ARG A 36 18.77 -9.54 2.47
N SER A 37 19.96 -9.62 1.87
CA SER A 37 21.20 -9.97 2.54
C SER A 37 22.05 -8.72 2.75
N GLY A 38 22.79 -8.65 3.88
CA GLY A 38 23.68 -7.53 4.20
C GLY A 38 23.07 -6.50 5.16
N ASP A 39 23.58 -5.26 5.11
CA ASP A 39 23.39 -4.25 6.17
C ASP A 39 22.03 -3.51 6.13
N ARG A 40 21.14 -3.85 5.19
CA ARG A 40 19.81 -3.23 5.03
C ARG A 40 18.72 -4.14 5.56
N TRP A 41 18.49 -4.05 6.87
CA TRP A 41 17.59 -4.93 7.64
C TRP A 41 16.10 -4.56 7.53
N PHE A 42 15.79 -3.32 7.15
CA PHE A 42 14.43 -2.79 7.10
C PHE A 42 14.06 -2.31 5.70
N VAL A 43 12.76 -2.35 5.40
CA VAL A 43 12.18 -1.74 4.20
C VAL A 43 12.15 -0.22 4.38
N ASP A 44 12.66 0.53 3.40
CA ASP A 44 12.51 1.98 3.32
C ASP A 44 12.27 2.40 1.88
N GLY A 45 11.04 2.24 1.42
CA GLY A 45 10.70 2.62 0.06
C GLY A 45 9.44 1.98 -0.51
N PRO A 46 9.22 2.22 -1.81
CA PRO A 46 8.11 1.65 -2.56
C PRO A 46 8.19 0.13 -2.68
N LEU A 47 7.04 -0.51 -2.80
CA LEU A 47 6.88 -1.93 -3.06
C LEU A 47 5.77 -2.13 -4.09
N HIS A 48 6.05 -2.89 -5.14
CA HIS A 48 5.00 -3.49 -5.96
C HIS A 48 4.37 -4.64 -5.19
N PHE A 49 3.04 -4.69 -5.12
CA PHE A 49 2.32 -5.77 -4.46
C PHE A 49 2.49 -7.09 -5.22
N SER A 50 2.64 -7.07 -6.55
CA SER A 50 2.99 -8.26 -7.30
C SER A 50 4.35 -8.84 -6.89
N CYS A 51 5.34 -7.99 -6.58
CA CYS A 51 6.65 -8.44 -6.12
C CYS A 51 6.58 -9.08 -4.71
N LEU A 52 5.69 -8.61 -3.83
CA LEU A 52 5.47 -9.22 -2.52
C LEU A 52 4.96 -10.66 -2.66
N ARG A 53 3.99 -10.87 -3.56
CA ARG A 53 3.42 -12.20 -3.85
C ARG A 53 4.45 -13.17 -4.44
N GLU A 54 5.47 -12.66 -5.11
CA GLU A 54 6.55 -13.44 -5.74
C GLU A 54 7.71 -13.77 -4.78
N LEU A 55 7.68 -13.30 -3.53
CA LEU A 55 8.72 -13.62 -2.56
C LEU A 55 8.79 -15.13 -2.28
N PRO A 56 9.98 -15.69 -1.95
CA PRO A 56 10.10 -17.10 -1.58
C PRO A 56 9.30 -17.49 -0.32
N ASP A 57 9.22 -16.60 0.68
CA ASP A 57 8.32 -16.71 1.83
C ASP A 57 7.54 -15.38 2.01
N PRO A 58 6.42 -15.21 1.29
CA PRO A 58 5.58 -14.01 1.43
C PRO A 58 5.01 -13.86 2.84
N GLY A 59 4.84 -14.97 3.56
CA GLY A 59 4.29 -15.00 4.90
C GLY A 59 5.19 -14.32 5.92
N GLU A 60 6.52 -14.35 5.72
CA GLU A 60 7.45 -13.64 6.61
C GLU A 60 7.26 -12.12 6.56
N PHE A 61 7.17 -11.55 5.36
CA PHE A 61 6.86 -10.13 5.21
C PHE A 61 5.48 -9.79 5.78
N SER A 62 4.45 -10.59 5.45
CA SER A 62 3.09 -10.35 5.94
C SER A 62 3.02 -10.34 7.47
N ARG A 63 3.74 -11.24 8.15
CA ARG A 63 3.86 -11.24 9.62
C ARG A 63 4.53 -9.97 10.15
N GLU A 64 5.64 -9.55 9.54
CA GLU A 64 6.35 -8.34 9.94
C GLU A 64 5.54 -7.07 9.76
N PHE A 65 4.89 -6.95 8.60
CA PHE A 65 3.99 -5.85 8.29
C PHE A 65 2.80 -5.83 9.24
N THR A 66 2.18 -6.99 9.50
CA THR A 66 1.07 -7.11 10.45
C THR A 66 1.49 -6.67 11.85
N ALA A 67 2.61 -7.19 12.36
CA ALA A 67 3.13 -6.81 13.67
C ALA A 67 3.42 -5.30 13.78
N MET A 68 3.88 -4.68 12.69
CA MET A 68 4.00 -3.22 12.60
C MET A 68 2.64 -2.53 12.63
N ALA A 69 1.71 -2.96 11.78
CA ALA A 69 0.43 -2.30 11.63
C ALA A 69 -0.44 -2.39 12.89
N THR A 70 -0.41 -3.53 13.59
CA THR A 70 -1.20 -3.77 14.81
C THR A 70 -0.50 -3.29 16.08
N GLY A 71 0.81 -3.05 16.03
CA GLY A 71 1.60 -2.61 17.17
C GLY A 71 1.28 -1.19 17.62
N SER A 72 1.74 -0.85 18.81
CA SER A 72 1.84 0.52 19.30
C SER A 72 3.32 0.97 19.35
N HIS A 73 3.67 2.03 20.08
CA HIS A 73 5.06 2.49 20.27
C HIS A 73 5.82 1.56 21.24
N GLU A 74 5.88 0.27 20.90
CA GLU A 74 6.45 -0.77 21.75
C GLU A 74 7.88 -1.11 21.33
N PRO A 75 8.78 -1.33 22.31
CA PRO A 75 10.11 -1.83 22.02
C PRO A 75 10.04 -3.28 21.54
N PHE A 76 10.87 -3.63 20.57
CA PHE A 76 11.08 -5.00 20.12
C PHE A 76 12.58 -5.29 19.98
N GLU A 77 12.95 -6.54 20.25
CA GLU A 77 14.31 -7.02 20.07
C GLU A 77 14.51 -7.52 18.63
N VAL A 78 15.65 -7.19 18.05
CA VAL A 78 16.05 -7.66 16.73
C VAL A 78 17.54 -7.93 16.71
N GLU A 79 17.96 -8.94 15.96
CA GLU A 79 19.37 -9.20 15.71
C GLU A 79 19.80 -8.48 14.42
N ILE A 80 20.78 -7.58 14.55
CA ILE A 80 21.32 -6.75 13.46
C ILE A 80 22.84 -6.93 13.48
N GLY A 81 23.42 -7.45 12.40
CA GLY A 81 24.87 -7.64 12.30
C GLY A 81 25.45 -8.54 13.40
N GLY A 82 24.66 -9.49 13.93
CA GLY A 82 25.07 -10.38 15.03
C GLY A 82 25.00 -9.76 16.43
N ALA A 83 24.51 -8.52 16.56
CA ALA A 83 24.23 -7.88 17.84
C ALA A 83 22.72 -7.83 18.10
N ARG A 84 22.30 -8.00 19.35
CA ARG A 84 20.91 -7.79 19.77
C ARG A 84 20.68 -6.31 20.04
N GLU A 85 19.73 -5.73 19.32
CA GLU A 85 19.32 -4.35 19.43
C GLU A 85 17.87 -4.27 19.93
N VAL A 86 17.57 -3.24 20.73
CA VAL A 86 16.21 -2.92 21.16
C VAL A 86 15.76 -1.67 20.42
N LEU A 87 14.77 -1.81 19.55
CA LEU A 87 14.24 -0.70 18.75
C LEU A 87 12.79 -0.42 19.11
N ALA A 88 12.33 0.82 18.91
CA ALA A 88 10.92 1.18 19.11
C ALA A 88 10.22 1.26 17.74
N ARG A 89 9.19 0.44 17.54
CA ARG A 89 8.41 0.44 16.30
C ARG A 89 7.25 1.43 16.40
N ASN A 90 7.12 2.32 15.43
CA ASN A 90 5.95 3.19 15.33
C ASN A 90 4.82 2.45 14.60
N GLY A 91 3.92 1.82 15.35
CA GLY A 91 2.79 1.11 14.76
C GLY A 91 1.68 1.99 14.17
N LEU A 92 0.64 1.36 13.63
CA LEU A 92 -0.50 2.02 12.98
C LEU A 92 -1.82 1.84 13.75
N ASP A 93 -1.78 1.27 14.96
CA ASP A 93 -2.93 1.17 15.86
C ASP A 93 -4.11 0.32 15.34
N TYR A 94 -3.87 -0.57 14.36
CA TYR A 94 -4.85 -1.57 13.90
C TYR A 94 -4.97 -2.74 14.90
N ARG A 95 -5.46 -2.45 16.11
CA ARG A 95 -5.36 -3.35 17.27
C ARG A 95 -6.32 -4.53 17.29
N THR A 96 -7.47 -4.42 16.63
CA THR A 96 -8.53 -5.43 16.75
C THR A 96 -8.62 -6.25 15.49
N GLU A 97 -8.17 -7.50 15.52
CA GLU A 97 -8.52 -8.46 14.47
C GLU A 97 -10.02 -8.74 14.52
N ILE A 98 -10.68 -8.58 13.38
CA ILE A 98 -12.11 -8.84 13.21
C ILE A 98 -12.39 -10.02 12.26
N PHE A 99 -11.39 -10.44 11.48
CA PHE A 99 -11.48 -11.56 10.55
C PHE A 99 -10.11 -12.19 10.30
N SER A 100 -10.09 -13.51 10.17
CA SER A 100 -8.94 -14.28 9.70
C SER A 100 -9.46 -15.37 8.76
N GLY A 101 -9.11 -15.25 7.48
CA GLY A 101 -9.51 -16.17 6.42
C GLY A 101 -8.32 -16.91 5.79
N GLU A 102 -8.57 -17.52 4.63
CA GLU A 102 -7.58 -18.31 3.90
C GLU A 102 -6.60 -17.43 3.11
N LEU A 103 -7.05 -16.25 2.67
CA LEU A 103 -6.25 -15.34 1.84
C LEU A 103 -5.73 -14.14 2.65
N CYS A 104 -6.46 -13.70 3.66
CA CYS A 104 -6.16 -12.47 4.39
C CYS A 104 -6.63 -12.45 5.85
N ARG A 105 -6.19 -11.41 6.56
CA ARG A 105 -6.69 -11.00 7.87
C ARG A 105 -7.20 -9.57 7.78
N ILE A 106 -8.16 -9.22 8.63
CA ILE A 106 -8.72 -7.86 8.70
C ILE A 106 -8.62 -7.33 10.11
N PHE A 107 -8.06 -6.14 10.23
CA PHE A 107 -7.88 -5.43 11.47
C PHE A 107 -8.65 -4.11 11.45
N ARG A 108 -9.23 -3.74 12.58
CA ARG A 108 -9.85 -2.43 12.80
C ARG A 108 -8.90 -1.55 13.60
N HIS A 109 -8.84 -0.28 13.23
CA HIS A 109 -8.13 0.76 13.99
C HIS A 109 -8.73 0.94 15.39
N GLY A 110 -7.89 1.22 16.39
CA GLY A 110 -8.31 1.32 17.79
C GLY A 110 -9.26 2.50 18.07
N THR A 111 -9.04 3.61 17.38
CA THR A 111 -9.74 4.89 17.65
C THR A 111 -10.38 5.55 16.42
N MET A 112 -10.34 4.93 15.25
CA MET A 112 -10.80 5.52 13.99
C MET A 112 -11.68 4.55 13.21
N ASN A 113 -12.56 5.09 12.37
CA ASN A 113 -13.35 4.32 11.41
C ASN A 113 -12.47 3.91 10.20
N ARG A 114 -11.45 3.08 10.49
CA ARG A 114 -10.49 2.57 9.52
C ARG A 114 -10.27 1.07 9.70
N TRP A 115 -10.04 0.40 8.59
CA TRP A 115 -9.73 -1.02 8.53
C TRP A 115 -8.49 -1.26 7.69
N LEU A 116 -7.82 -2.37 7.97
CA LEU A 116 -6.66 -2.83 7.23
C LEU A 116 -6.89 -4.28 6.87
N VAL A 117 -6.94 -4.57 5.57
CA VAL A 117 -6.91 -5.93 5.03
C VAL A 117 -5.46 -6.26 4.71
N VAL A 118 -4.92 -7.36 5.25
CA VAL A 118 -3.56 -7.83 4.99
C VAL A 118 -3.63 -9.22 4.39
N GLU A 119 -3.17 -9.39 3.16
CA GLU A 119 -3.04 -10.71 2.55
C GLU A 119 -1.88 -11.49 3.20
N HIS A 120 -2.05 -12.81 3.32
CA HIS A 120 -0.96 -13.70 3.73
C HIS A 120 0.19 -13.70 2.71
N SER A 121 -0.10 -13.31 1.47
CA SER A 121 0.85 -13.15 0.37
C SER A 121 1.63 -11.83 0.42
N GLY A 122 1.35 -10.95 1.39
CA GLY A 122 2.11 -9.71 1.64
C GLY A 122 1.36 -8.39 1.39
N PRO A 123 0.61 -8.20 0.28
CA PRO A 123 -0.16 -6.99 0.01
C PRO A 123 -1.10 -6.56 1.13
N TRP A 124 -1.37 -5.25 1.21
CA TRP A 124 -2.27 -4.70 2.21
C TRP A 124 -3.15 -3.58 1.63
N TYR A 125 -4.31 -3.38 2.24
CA TYR A 125 -5.32 -2.42 1.78
C TYR A 125 -5.88 -1.66 2.98
N GLY A 126 -5.64 -0.36 3.01
CA GLY A 126 -6.29 0.54 3.96
C GLY A 126 -7.69 0.88 3.48
N LEU A 127 -8.67 0.78 4.37
CA LEU A 127 -10.06 1.12 4.10
C LEU A 127 -10.56 2.16 5.09
N ASP A 128 -11.37 3.10 4.62
CA ASP A 128 -12.09 4.06 5.45
C ASP A 128 -13.59 3.76 5.51
N GLN A 129 -14.32 4.63 6.20
CA GLN A 129 -15.76 4.50 6.37
C GLN A 129 -16.54 4.65 5.06
N SER A 130 -16.06 5.47 4.11
CA SER A 130 -16.71 5.64 2.82
C SER A 130 -16.61 4.34 2.01
N GLN A 131 -15.44 3.71 2.01
CA GLN A 131 -15.19 2.45 1.33
C GLN A 131 -15.98 1.29 1.96
N LEU A 132 -16.12 1.26 3.29
CA LEU A 132 -16.98 0.26 3.93
C LEU A 132 -18.46 0.39 3.51
N LYS A 133 -18.95 1.62 3.31
CA LYS A 133 -20.32 1.87 2.81
C LYS A 133 -20.51 1.38 1.37
N GLU A 134 -19.48 1.51 0.53
CA GLU A 134 -19.50 0.95 -0.83
C GLU A 134 -19.63 -0.57 -0.80
N ILE A 135 -18.82 -1.25 0.03
CA ILE A 135 -18.90 -2.72 0.20
C ILE A 135 -20.27 -3.15 0.70
N ALA A 136 -20.82 -2.43 1.68
CA ALA A 136 -22.14 -2.70 2.26
C ALA A 136 -23.26 -2.62 1.21
N ALA A 137 -23.13 -1.70 0.26
CA ALA A 137 -24.06 -1.54 -0.85
C ALA A 137 -23.78 -2.50 -2.03
N GLY A 138 -22.82 -3.43 -1.89
CA GLY A 138 -22.44 -4.37 -2.93
C GLY A 138 -21.68 -3.75 -4.10
N ARG A 139 -21.12 -2.55 -3.92
CA ARG A 139 -20.32 -1.85 -4.94
C ARG A 139 -18.83 -2.15 -4.79
N PRO A 140 -18.04 -2.07 -5.87
CA PRO A 140 -16.58 -2.15 -5.79
C PRO A 140 -16.01 -1.06 -4.88
N VAL A 141 -14.94 -1.39 -4.17
CA VAL A 141 -14.20 -0.40 -3.38
C VAL A 141 -13.35 0.43 -4.32
N ARG A 142 -13.60 1.73 -4.35
CA ARG A 142 -12.75 2.68 -5.06
C ARG A 142 -11.68 3.22 -4.13
N SER A 143 -10.49 3.49 -4.65
CA SER A 143 -9.49 4.27 -3.93
C SER A 143 -10.07 5.64 -3.56
N ALA A 144 -9.58 6.22 -2.46
CA ALA A 144 -10.05 7.55 -2.02
C ALA A 144 -9.74 8.63 -3.07
N GLY A 145 -8.81 8.33 -3.98
CA GLY A 145 -8.25 9.28 -4.91
C GLY A 145 -7.30 10.24 -4.21
N GLY A 146 -6.60 11.04 -5.00
CA GLY A 146 -5.71 12.06 -4.49
C GLY A 146 -4.62 12.41 -5.49
N GLU A 147 -4.02 13.57 -5.25
CA GLU A 147 -2.81 13.96 -5.94
C GLU A 147 -1.68 13.04 -5.51
N THR A 148 -1.10 12.35 -6.48
CA THR A 148 0.08 11.50 -6.30
C THR A 148 1.26 12.18 -6.96
N VAL A 149 2.38 12.25 -6.23
CA VAL A 149 3.63 12.82 -6.71
C VAL A 149 4.65 11.71 -6.90
N PHE A 150 5.28 11.68 -8.08
CA PHE A 150 6.27 10.68 -8.45
C PHE A 150 7.48 11.33 -9.12
N VAL A 151 8.69 10.95 -8.72
CA VAL A 151 9.92 11.41 -9.37
C VAL A 151 10.29 10.45 -10.48
N MET A 152 10.21 10.92 -11.72
CA MET A 152 10.54 10.14 -12.91
C MET A 152 12.05 9.82 -12.94
N PRO A 153 12.42 8.58 -13.32
CA PRO A 153 13.81 8.16 -13.44
C PRO A 153 14.56 8.91 -14.56
N GLU A 154 13.83 9.30 -15.60
CA GLU A 154 14.31 10.07 -16.75
C GLU A 154 13.30 11.15 -17.14
N ASP A 155 13.71 12.09 -17.97
CA ASP A 155 12.82 13.12 -18.49
C ASP A 155 11.94 12.48 -19.59
N PRO A 156 10.61 12.42 -19.43
CA PRO A 156 9.69 11.82 -20.38
C PRO A 156 9.50 12.68 -21.64
N GLY A 157 10.05 13.91 -21.66
CA GLY A 157 9.87 14.86 -22.73
C GLY A 157 8.50 15.54 -22.69
N ASP A 158 8.23 16.33 -23.73
CA ASP A 158 7.06 17.21 -23.74
C ASP A 158 5.75 16.42 -23.79
N ASP A 159 5.68 15.21 -24.34
CA ASP A 159 4.42 14.51 -24.58
C ASP A 159 3.71 13.95 -23.33
N ILE A 160 4.32 14.06 -22.14
CA ILE A 160 3.78 13.47 -20.90
C ILE A 160 2.38 13.97 -20.53
N TYR A 161 2.00 15.19 -20.92
CA TYR A 161 0.67 15.73 -20.63
C TYR A 161 -0.47 15.02 -21.39
N HIS A 162 -0.15 14.22 -22.41
CA HIS A 162 -1.11 13.41 -23.16
C HIS A 162 -1.16 11.95 -22.73
N TRP A 163 -0.25 11.52 -21.85
CA TRP A 163 -0.14 10.11 -21.49
C TRP A 163 -1.34 9.68 -20.65
N GLY A 164 -1.89 8.52 -20.99
CA GLY A 164 -2.71 7.77 -20.03
C GLY A 164 -1.82 7.05 -19.01
N LEU A 165 -2.44 6.49 -17.97
CA LEU A 165 -1.71 5.68 -16.98
C LEU A 165 -0.96 4.51 -17.64
N GLY A 166 -1.54 3.88 -18.67
CA GLY A 166 -0.89 2.80 -19.41
C GLY A 166 0.39 3.24 -20.10
N ASP A 167 0.39 4.42 -20.74
CA ASP A 167 1.58 4.99 -21.39
C ASP A 167 2.66 5.32 -20.36
N LEU A 168 2.27 5.90 -19.22
CA LEU A 168 3.16 6.17 -18.10
C LEU A 168 3.83 4.90 -17.57
N LEU A 169 3.04 3.87 -17.24
CA LEU A 169 3.56 2.60 -16.72
C LEU A 169 4.38 1.83 -17.77
N GLY A 170 4.01 1.96 -19.05
CA GLY A 170 4.75 1.43 -20.19
C GLY A 170 6.11 2.09 -20.36
N HIS A 171 6.16 3.42 -20.32
CA HIS A 171 7.41 4.20 -20.34
C HIS A 171 8.32 3.85 -19.17
N LEU A 172 7.75 3.68 -17.97
CA LEU A 172 8.50 3.24 -16.79
C LEU A 172 8.94 1.76 -16.85
N GLY A 173 8.47 0.99 -17.83
CA GLY A 173 8.81 -0.43 -18.01
C GLY A 173 8.30 -1.32 -16.87
N VAL A 174 7.14 -0.97 -16.29
CA VAL A 174 6.56 -1.68 -15.13
C VAL A 174 5.09 -2.04 -15.29
N LEU A 175 4.54 -1.97 -16.50
CA LEU A 175 3.15 -2.33 -16.77
C LEU A 175 2.80 -3.75 -16.26
N ASP A 176 3.74 -4.70 -16.35
CA ASP A 176 3.59 -6.07 -15.83
C ASP A 176 3.43 -6.16 -14.30
N ARG A 177 3.78 -5.10 -13.57
CA ARG A 177 3.65 -5.00 -12.11
C ARG A 177 2.30 -4.46 -11.65
N TYR A 178 1.46 -4.01 -12.58
CA TYR A 178 0.12 -3.48 -12.31
C TYR A 178 -0.97 -4.32 -13.02
N PRO A 179 -1.05 -5.64 -12.73
CA PRO A 179 -1.94 -6.54 -13.46
C PRO A 179 -3.40 -6.10 -13.34
N ALA A 180 -4.11 -6.14 -14.48
CA ALA A 180 -5.51 -5.78 -14.63
C ALA A 180 -5.90 -4.33 -14.25
N LEU A 181 -4.94 -3.46 -13.90
CA LEU A 181 -5.23 -2.07 -13.53
C LEU A 181 -5.75 -1.27 -14.72
N ILE A 182 -5.04 -1.34 -15.86
CA ILE A 182 -5.36 -0.56 -17.07
C ILE A 182 -6.69 -0.99 -17.73
N ASP A 183 -7.14 -2.21 -17.44
CA ASP A 183 -8.37 -2.78 -18.00
C ASP A 183 -9.60 -2.50 -17.12
N GLN A 184 -9.43 -1.77 -16.02
CA GLN A 184 -10.55 -1.42 -15.14
C GLN A 184 -11.48 -0.41 -15.81
N PRO A 185 -12.80 -0.68 -15.85
CA PRO A 185 -13.76 0.21 -16.50
C PRO A 185 -13.93 1.55 -15.79
N ASP A 186 -13.58 1.62 -14.51
CA ASP A 186 -13.72 2.81 -13.66
C ASP A 186 -12.39 3.47 -13.30
N LEU A 187 -11.30 3.09 -14.00
CA LEU A 187 -10.02 3.75 -13.90
C LEU A 187 -10.14 5.21 -14.38
N ALA A 188 -9.75 6.15 -13.53
CA ALA A 188 -9.64 7.56 -13.88
C ALA A 188 -8.22 8.02 -13.56
N TYR A 189 -7.51 8.45 -14.60
CA TYR A 189 -6.18 9.05 -14.51
C TYR A 189 -6.23 10.45 -15.10
N GLU A 190 -5.67 11.41 -14.39
CA GLU A 190 -5.55 12.79 -14.86
C GLU A 190 -4.14 13.31 -14.59
N PHE A 191 -3.44 13.69 -15.65
CA PHE A 191 -2.20 14.44 -15.54
C PHE A 191 -2.47 15.80 -14.89
N PHE A 192 -1.66 16.20 -13.90
CA PHE A 192 -1.80 17.51 -13.27
C PHE A 192 -0.67 18.44 -13.68
N GLU A 193 0.57 18.11 -13.32
CA GLU A 193 1.75 18.89 -13.69
C GLU A 193 3.01 18.04 -13.80
N TYR A 194 3.98 18.54 -14.57
CA TYR A 194 5.33 18.00 -14.61
C TYR A 194 6.33 19.13 -14.40
N TYR A 195 7.28 18.92 -13.49
CA TYR A 195 8.38 19.84 -13.22
C TYR A 195 9.71 19.23 -13.69
N PRO A 196 10.15 19.51 -14.94
CA PRO A 196 11.33 18.88 -15.55
C PRO A 196 12.62 18.98 -14.73
N PRO A 197 12.97 20.13 -14.09
CA PRO A 197 14.24 20.26 -13.38
C PRO A 197 14.44 19.25 -12.23
N LYS A 198 13.35 18.78 -11.61
CA LYS A 198 13.39 17.71 -10.60
C LYS A 198 12.74 16.41 -11.07
N ARG A 199 12.27 16.37 -12.32
CA ARG A 199 11.50 15.29 -12.91
C ARG A 199 10.30 14.85 -12.08
N VAL A 200 9.60 15.81 -11.46
CA VAL A 200 8.47 15.53 -10.59
C VAL A 200 7.19 15.54 -11.41
N LEU A 201 6.49 14.42 -11.46
CA LEU A 201 5.16 14.27 -12.04
C LEU A 201 4.13 14.29 -10.90
N ALA A 202 3.11 15.13 -11.04
CA ALA A 202 1.90 15.08 -10.23
C ALA A 202 0.72 14.63 -11.10
N TYR A 203 -0.09 13.71 -10.58
CA TYR A 203 -1.26 13.18 -11.26
C TYR A 203 -2.32 12.78 -10.25
N PHE A 204 -3.57 12.72 -10.69
CA PHE A 204 -4.67 12.11 -9.95
C PHE A 204 -4.95 10.71 -10.47
N LEU A 205 -5.25 9.81 -9.55
CA LEU A 205 -5.62 8.44 -9.87
C LEU A 205 -6.77 7.97 -8.98
N VAL A 206 -7.81 7.43 -9.62
CA VAL A 206 -8.89 6.69 -8.96
C VAL A 206 -9.06 5.37 -9.67
N ASN A 207 -9.18 4.29 -8.90
CA ASN A 207 -9.23 2.93 -9.40
C ASN A 207 -10.07 2.07 -8.44
N THR A 208 -10.55 0.92 -8.90
CA THR A 208 -11.07 -0.12 -8.01
C THR A 208 -9.91 -0.77 -7.27
N VAL A 209 -10.03 -1.04 -5.97
CA VAL A 209 -9.03 -1.75 -5.14
C VAL A 209 -9.30 -3.26 -5.22
N PRO A 210 -8.30 -4.12 -5.46
CA PRO A 210 -8.50 -5.54 -5.76
C PRO A 210 -8.52 -6.35 -4.45
N LEU A 211 -9.53 -6.09 -3.61
CA LEU A 211 -9.67 -6.77 -2.33
C LEU A 211 -9.90 -8.29 -2.53
N PRO A 212 -9.35 -9.15 -1.66
CA PRO A 212 -9.70 -10.57 -1.63
C PRO A 212 -11.21 -10.78 -1.49
N GLU A 213 -11.77 -11.75 -2.23
CA GLU A 213 -13.22 -12.00 -2.25
C GLU A 213 -13.78 -12.30 -0.84
N GLU A 214 -13.04 -13.07 -0.03
CA GLU A 214 -13.42 -13.37 1.36
C GLU A 214 -13.49 -12.11 2.23
N ALA A 215 -12.61 -11.13 1.97
CA ALA A 215 -12.61 -9.86 2.70
C ALA A 215 -13.85 -9.04 2.35
N VAL A 216 -14.21 -8.98 1.06
CA VAL A 216 -15.42 -8.30 0.59
C VAL A 216 -16.67 -8.96 1.19
N ALA A 217 -16.74 -10.29 1.18
CA ALA A 217 -17.86 -11.03 1.76
C ALA A 217 -18.00 -10.75 3.26
N PHE A 218 -16.91 -10.87 4.03
CA PHE A 218 -16.94 -10.57 5.45
C PHE A 218 -17.30 -9.10 5.74
N LEU A 219 -16.66 -8.15 5.05
CA LEU A 219 -16.86 -6.72 5.29
C LEU A 219 -18.28 -6.26 4.98
N ARG A 220 -18.95 -6.87 4.00
CA ARG A 220 -20.35 -6.62 3.70
C ARG A 220 -21.26 -6.96 4.89
N ASP A 221 -21.08 -8.13 5.48
CA ASP A 221 -21.85 -8.59 6.65
C ASP A 221 -21.46 -7.86 7.94
N TYR A 222 -20.19 -7.47 8.04
CA TYR A 222 -19.67 -6.67 9.14
C TYR A 222 -20.27 -5.26 9.14
N ALA A 223 -20.33 -4.61 7.96
CA ALA A 223 -20.82 -3.23 7.83
C ALA A 223 -22.26 -3.06 8.33
N ALA A 224 -23.12 -4.07 8.16
CA ALA A 224 -24.50 -4.05 8.64
C ALA A 224 -24.63 -4.02 10.18
N ARG A 225 -23.59 -4.45 10.90
CA ARG A 225 -23.58 -4.57 12.37
C ARG A 225 -22.62 -3.59 13.03
N TYR A 226 -21.79 -2.91 12.24
CA TYR A 226 -20.76 -2.02 12.75
C TYR A 226 -21.37 -0.70 13.23
N GLU A 227 -21.06 -0.32 14.47
CA GLU A 227 -21.34 1.01 14.98
C GLU A 227 -20.09 1.90 14.82
N PRO A 228 -20.17 3.00 14.05
CA PRO A 228 -19.05 3.92 13.87
C PRO A 228 -18.61 4.56 15.18
N VAL A 229 -17.30 4.72 15.33
CA VAL A 229 -16.73 5.59 16.36
C VAL A 229 -17.28 7.00 16.15
N ARG A 230 -17.92 7.54 17.19
CA ARG A 230 -18.39 8.93 17.26
C ARG A 230 -17.37 9.74 18.02
N TYR A 231 -16.88 10.80 17.40
CA TYR A 231 -16.11 11.82 18.12
C TYR A 231 -17.10 12.76 18.81
N PRO A 232 -16.83 13.21 20.05
CA PRO A 232 -17.54 14.36 20.59
C PRO A 232 -17.42 15.52 19.60
N GLU A 233 -18.52 16.18 19.26
CA GLU A 233 -18.45 17.41 18.47
C GLU A 233 -17.63 18.43 19.27
N ASP A 234 -16.49 18.86 18.73
CA ASP A 234 -15.73 19.97 19.29
C ASP A 234 -16.63 21.22 19.22
N HIS A 235 -17.04 21.71 20.39
CA HIS A 235 -17.81 22.95 20.58
C HIS A 235 -16.95 24.20 20.39
#